data_AF-A0A4W3HXW6-F1
#
_entry.id   AF-A0A4W3HXW6-F1
#
_cell.length_a   1.000
_cell.length_b   1.000
_cell.length_c   1.000
_cell.angle_alpha   90.00
_cell.angle_beta   90.00
_cell.angle_gamma   90.00
#
_symmetry.space_group_name_H-M   'P 1'
#
loop_
_entity.id
_entity.type
_entity.pdbx_description
1 polymer ?
#
loop_
_entity_poly.entity_id
_entity_poly.type
_entity_poly.pdbx_seq_one_letter_code
_entity_poly.pdbx_strand_id
1 'polypeptide(L)'
;MKLLSVLVLGTQIFHCLSAVAQGQQPSYRALSCNALRVVAAADLAVEQMNAERSGGYKYILNKIENAQEKRGKGGSSSLFLEFEVLETRCHSLNPKPASECQIRSGREANSGDCKVKLQMNSTRKDHVQSYRCLISPDSDDMILRRCPGCPYRIPLNNTDATHSVMIALQKYNRKSNRTNYFALHEITKASSQIVAGKNVFVEFAIQETACSKASQRPDCQAGLGALKSTHTGLCTASVYMPIFGKEKIEVNCELYEPQVVANTRKSVNKGGIKRGRAKEKGRVSRSRRQSPSHKGQPHVKKQPSGRAATTRRIESSEEVQGSFGFVIGTGGTNGNSQSQTFPILPPPRTACPGRARYTRPGFQPI
;
A
#
# COMPACT_ATOMS: atom_id res chain seq x y z
N MET A 1 41.71 55.58 -27.93
CA MET A 1 41.18 54.21 -27.79
C MET A 1 40.47 54.00 -26.43
N LYS A 2 39.43 54.79 -26.09
CA LYS A 2 38.67 54.59 -24.83
C LYS A 2 37.14 54.50 -25.02
N LEU A 3 36.57 55.07 -26.11
CA LEU A 3 35.14 54.94 -26.41
C LEU A 3 34.73 53.57 -26.96
N LEU A 4 35.55 52.95 -27.82
CA LEU A 4 35.25 51.64 -28.43
C LEU A 4 35.12 50.52 -27.39
N SER A 5 35.88 50.58 -26.30
CA SER A 5 35.82 49.59 -25.21
C SER A 5 34.49 49.63 -24.44
N VAL A 6 33.86 50.80 -24.33
CA VAL A 6 32.57 50.97 -23.63
C VAL A 6 31.41 50.39 -24.45
N LEU A 7 31.44 50.57 -25.77
CA LEU A 7 30.43 50.04 -26.69
C LEU A 7 30.40 48.49 -26.76
N VAL A 8 31.55 47.83 -26.63
CA VAL A 8 31.64 46.35 -26.64
C VAL A 8 31.20 45.74 -25.29
N LEU A 9 31.42 46.43 -24.17
CA LEU A 9 30.92 46.00 -22.86
C LEU A 9 29.41 46.19 -22.72
N GLY A 10 28.84 47.26 -23.30
CA GLY A 10 27.39 47.49 -23.29
C GLY A 10 26.57 46.42 -24.03
N THR A 11 27.07 45.91 -25.16
CA THR A 11 26.37 44.90 -25.97
C THR A 11 26.43 43.48 -25.40
N GLN A 12 27.51 43.15 -24.66
CA GLN A 12 27.61 41.92 -23.85
C GLN A 12 26.60 41.91 -22.70
N ILE A 13 26.45 43.03 -21.98
CA ILE A 13 25.49 43.14 -20.86
C ILE A 13 24.04 43.02 -21.36
N PHE A 14 23.72 43.61 -22.52
CA PHE A 14 22.39 43.48 -23.13
C PHE A 14 22.07 42.05 -23.63
N HIS A 15 23.06 41.23 -23.98
CA HIS A 15 22.85 39.81 -24.30
C HIS A 15 22.70 38.93 -23.05
N CYS A 16 23.32 39.29 -21.92
CA CYS A 16 23.08 38.60 -20.65
C CYS A 16 21.69 38.89 -20.05
N LEU A 17 21.13 40.09 -20.27
CA LEU A 17 19.80 40.44 -19.77
C LEU A 17 18.66 39.73 -20.52
N SER A 18 18.82 39.39 -21.79
CA SER A 18 17.82 38.64 -22.58
C SER A 18 17.87 37.12 -22.34
N ALA A 19 19.02 36.58 -21.93
CA ALA A 19 19.17 35.14 -21.63
C ALA A 19 18.42 34.66 -20.37
N VAL A 20 18.08 35.57 -19.44
CA VAL A 20 17.40 35.22 -18.16
C VAL A 20 15.86 35.22 -18.29
N ALA A 21 15.30 35.74 -19.40
CA ALA A 21 13.86 35.90 -19.59
C ALA A 21 13.12 34.66 -20.14
N GLN A 22 13.82 33.57 -20.45
CA GLN A 22 13.21 32.32 -20.95
C GLN A 22 13.50 31.11 -20.06
N GLY A 23 13.13 31.24 -18.78
CA GLY A 23 12.76 30.08 -17.96
C GLY A 23 11.53 29.40 -18.56
N GLN A 24 11.75 28.56 -19.58
CA GLN A 24 10.70 27.92 -20.38
C GLN A 24 9.97 26.85 -19.56
N GLN A 25 9.08 27.29 -18.66
CA GLN A 25 8.24 26.40 -17.88
C GLN A 25 7.52 25.43 -18.83
N PRO A 26 7.61 24.10 -18.62
CA PRO A 26 6.93 23.16 -19.49
C PRO A 26 5.43 23.45 -19.49
N SER A 27 4.85 23.69 -20.67
CA SER A 27 3.47 24.12 -20.81
C SER A 27 2.50 22.97 -20.49
N TYR A 28 2.06 22.92 -19.24
CA TYR A 28 0.97 22.06 -18.80
C TYR A 28 -0.37 22.64 -19.27
N ARG A 29 -1.21 21.80 -19.88
CA ARG A 29 -2.59 22.14 -20.22
C ARG A 29 -3.53 21.56 -19.15
N ALA A 30 -4.15 22.43 -18.37
CA ALA A 30 -5.23 22.04 -17.47
C ALA A 30 -6.40 21.41 -18.25
N LEU A 31 -6.96 20.34 -17.72
CA LEU A 31 -8.10 19.60 -18.27
C LEU A 31 -9.29 19.68 -17.32
N SER A 32 -10.50 19.38 -17.82
CA SER A 32 -11.64 19.17 -16.95
C SER A 32 -11.52 17.84 -16.21
N CYS A 33 -11.74 17.87 -14.90
CA CYS A 33 -11.82 16.68 -14.05
C CYS A 33 -12.98 15.75 -14.43
N ASN A 34 -14.00 16.27 -15.12
CA ASN A 34 -15.16 15.50 -15.59
C ASN A 34 -15.00 14.99 -17.05
N ALA A 35 -13.87 15.27 -17.72
CA ALA A 35 -13.65 14.77 -19.08
C ALA A 35 -13.49 13.24 -19.08
N LEU A 36 -14.19 12.53 -19.96
CA LEU A 36 -14.20 11.05 -20.01
C LEU A 36 -12.80 10.42 -19.98
N ARG A 37 -11.83 11.00 -20.72
CA ARG A 37 -10.43 10.53 -20.73
C ARG A 37 -9.68 10.73 -19.41
N VAL A 38 -10.02 11.76 -18.64
CA VAL A 38 -9.44 12.04 -17.31
C VAL A 38 -10.02 11.08 -16.28
N VAL A 39 -11.34 10.85 -16.35
CA VAL A 39 -12.04 9.88 -15.50
C VAL A 39 -11.51 8.47 -15.74
N ALA A 40 -11.45 8.01 -16.99
CA ALA A 40 -10.93 6.68 -17.34
C ALA A 40 -9.45 6.48 -16.93
N ALA A 41 -8.63 7.53 -17.02
CA ALA A 41 -7.24 7.48 -16.57
C ALA A 41 -7.11 7.39 -15.03
N ALA A 42 -8.00 8.04 -14.29
CA ALA A 42 -8.06 7.93 -12.82
C ALA A 42 -8.56 6.54 -12.38
N ASP A 43 -9.57 5.99 -13.05
CA ASP A 43 -10.07 4.64 -12.80
C ASP A 43 -8.99 3.59 -13.09
N LEU A 44 -8.31 3.67 -14.24
CA LEU A 44 -7.15 2.82 -14.58
C LEU A 44 -6.02 2.91 -13.53
N ALA A 45 -5.77 4.10 -13.00
CA ALA A 45 -4.77 4.27 -11.94
C ALA A 45 -5.17 3.52 -10.66
N VAL A 46 -6.43 3.63 -10.23
CA VAL A 46 -6.93 2.92 -9.04
C VAL A 46 -7.00 1.40 -9.26
N GLU A 47 -7.32 0.94 -10.47
CA GLU A 47 -7.23 -0.48 -10.85
C GLU A 47 -5.80 -1.02 -10.72
N GLN A 48 -4.81 -0.33 -11.31
CA GLN A 48 -3.40 -0.75 -11.22
C GLN A 48 -2.88 -0.68 -9.77
N MET A 49 -3.22 0.38 -9.03
CA MET A 49 -2.91 0.50 -7.59
C MET A 49 -3.46 -0.68 -6.79
N ASN A 50 -4.68 -1.15 -7.07
CA ASN A 50 -5.26 -2.30 -6.37
C ASN A 50 -4.65 -3.63 -6.80
N ALA A 51 -4.23 -3.76 -8.07
CA ALA A 51 -3.63 -4.98 -8.60
C ALA A 51 -2.17 -5.20 -8.13
N GLU A 52 -1.42 -4.13 -7.90
CA GLU A 52 -0.02 -4.19 -7.42
C GLU A 52 0.10 -4.41 -5.89
N ARG A 53 -1.00 -4.29 -5.14
CA ARG A 53 -0.98 -4.39 -3.67
C ARG A 53 -1.01 -5.84 -3.19
N SER A 54 0.04 -6.23 -2.47
CA SER A 54 0.07 -7.48 -1.70
C SER A 54 -0.72 -7.40 -0.39
N GLY A 55 -0.82 -6.23 0.26
CA GLY A 55 -1.41 -6.12 1.61
C GLY A 55 -2.34 -4.92 1.85
N GLY A 56 -2.98 -4.92 3.02
CA GLY A 56 -4.01 -3.96 3.41
C GLY A 56 -5.26 -4.00 2.53
N TYR A 57 -5.99 -2.89 2.46
CA TYR A 57 -7.30 -2.83 1.78
C TYR A 57 -7.23 -2.33 0.33
N LYS A 58 -8.28 -2.62 -0.43
CA LYS A 58 -8.55 -2.05 -1.76
C LYS A 58 -9.17 -0.66 -1.64
N TYR A 59 -8.85 0.19 -2.60
CA TYR A 59 -9.31 1.57 -2.70
C TYR A 59 -10.31 1.77 -3.84
N ILE A 60 -11.15 2.79 -3.73
CA ILE A 60 -12.02 3.25 -4.81
C ILE A 60 -11.84 4.76 -5.05
N LEU A 61 -11.91 5.19 -6.31
CA LEU A 61 -11.80 6.61 -6.68
C LEU A 61 -13.02 7.38 -6.13
N ASN A 62 -12.78 8.50 -5.43
CA ASN A 62 -13.84 9.39 -4.98
C ASN A 62 -13.95 10.65 -5.84
N LYS A 63 -12.89 11.45 -5.91
CA LYS A 63 -12.93 12.82 -6.43
C LYS A 63 -11.62 13.14 -7.14
N ILE A 64 -11.70 13.58 -8.40
CA ILE A 64 -10.52 14.07 -9.13
C ILE A 64 -10.37 15.55 -8.80
N GLU A 65 -9.21 15.97 -8.30
CA GLU A 65 -8.95 17.31 -7.80
C GLU A 65 -8.20 18.17 -8.82
N ASN A 66 -7.30 17.55 -9.59
CA ASN A 66 -6.51 18.21 -10.60
C ASN A 66 -6.21 17.26 -11.77
N ALA A 67 -6.14 17.80 -12.98
CA ALA A 67 -5.83 17.03 -14.18
C ALA A 67 -5.07 17.90 -15.19
N GLN A 68 -3.84 17.52 -15.53
CA GLN A 68 -2.97 18.32 -16.40
C GLN A 68 -2.21 17.47 -17.42
N GLU A 69 -2.24 17.90 -18.68
CA GLU A 69 -1.55 17.24 -19.79
C GLU A 69 -0.29 17.99 -20.17
N LYS A 70 0.85 17.30 -20.17
CA LYS A 70 2.12 17.77 -20.74
C LYS A 70 2.34 17.08 -22.08
N ARG A 71 2.47 17.84 -23.16
CA ARG A 71 2.86 17.27 -24.46
C ARG A 71 4.32 16.80 -24.39
N GLY A 72 4.56 15.56 -24.83
CA GLY A 72 5.88 14.96 -25.01
C GLY A 72 6.35 15.06 -26.46
N LYS A 73 7.47 14.40 -26.76
CA LYS A 73 7.97 14.25 -28.14
C LYS A 73 7.18 13.14 -28.87
N GLY A 74 7.14 13.20 -30.20
CA GLY A 74 6.59 12.12 -31.05
C GLY A 74 5.10 11.81 -30.83
N GLY A 75 4.26 12.83 -30.56
CA GLY A 75 2.82 12.66 -30.38
C GLY A 75 2.39 12.03 -29.05
N SER A 76 3.33 11.63 -28.19
CA SER A 76 3.05 11.17 -26.83
C SER A 76 2.70 12.34 -25.91
N SER A 77 1.87 12.13 -24.88
CA SER A 77 1.65 13.11 -23.80
C SER A 77 1.64 12.42 -22.44
N SER A 78 2.06 13.15 -21.39
CA SER A 78 1.96 12.67 -20.01
C SER A 78 0.78 13.36 -19.33
N LEU A 79 -0.08 12.57 -18.67
CA LEU A 79 -1.20 13.05 -17.88
C LEU A 79 -0.82 12.97 -16.40
N PHE A 80 -0.94 14.10 -15.70
CA PHE A 80 -0.74 14.22 -14.27
C PHE A 80 -2.10 14.41 -13.61
N LEU A 81 -2.43 13.54 -12.66
CA LEU A 81 -3.69 13.56 -11.92
C LEU A 81 -3.42 13.71 -10.43
N GLU A 82 -4.26 14.51 -9.76
CA GLU A 82 -4.40 14.52 -8.31
C GLU A 82 -5.84 14.08 -8.01
N PHE A 83 -6.02 13.07 -7.15
CA PHE A 83 -7.34 12.55 -6.82
C PHE A 83 -7.41 11.93 -5.41
N GLU A 84 -8.59 11.98 -4.83
CA GLU A 84 -8.94 11.38 -3.55
C GLU A 84 -9.45 9.94 -3.77
N VAL A 85 -8.94 9.00 -2.98
CA VAL A 85 -9.46 7.62 -2.87
C VAL A 85 -10.05 7.34 -1.48
N LEU A 86 -10.95 6.37 -1.40
CA LEU A 86 -11.53 5.88 -0.14
C LEU A 86 -11.17 4.41 0.08
N GLU A 87 -10.86 4.05 1.33
CA GLU A 87 -10.58 2.68 1.73
C GLU A 87 -11.87 1.84 1.81
N THR A 88 -11.86 0.65 1.23
CA THR A 88 -12.98 -0.31 1.30
C THR A 88 -12.75 -1.38 2.37
N ARG A 89 -13.79 -2.15 2.72
CA ARG A 89 -13.68 -3.32 3.60
C ARG A 89 -13.00 -4.53 2.95
N CYS A 90 -12.80 -4.54 1.62
CA CYS A 90 -12.12 -5.66 0.95
C CYS A 90 -10.61 -5.60 1.16
N HIS A 91 -10.05 -6.68 1.68
CA HIS A 91 -8.60 -6.90 1.69
C HIS A 91 -8.04 -7.00 0.26
N SER A 92 -6.75 -6.72 0.06
CA SER A 92 -6.02 -6.95 -1.21
C SER A 92 -6.23 -8.37 -1.72
N LEU A 93 -6.11 -9.34 -0.81
CA LEU A 93 -6.29 -10.78 -1.02
C LEU A 93 -7.74 -11.20 -1.31
N ASN A 94 -8.74 -10.35 -1.06
CA ASN A 94 -10.12 -10.68 -1.42
C ASN A 94 -10.26 -10.63 -2.95
N PRO A 95 -10.73 -11.68 -3.64
CA PRO A 95 -10.85 -11.67 -5.10
C PRO A 95 -11.87 -10.66 -5.63
N LYS A 96 -12.85 -10.27 -4.81
CA LYS A 96 -13.95 -9.38 -5.18
C LYS A 96 -13.46 -8.03 -5.75
N PRO A 97 -14.03 -7.51 -6.86
CA PRO A 97 -13.61 -6.24 -7.42
C PRO A 97 -13.96 -5.08 -6.47
N ALA A 98 -13.11 -4.04 -6.45
CA ALA A 98 -13.24 -2.91 -5.52
C ALA A 98 -14.59 -2.17 -5.62
N SER A 99 -15.22 -2.19 -6.80
CA SER A 99 -16.54 -1.60 -7.07
C SER A 99 -17.68 -2.24 -6.28
N GLU A 100 -17.57 -3.50 -5.89
CA GLU A 100 -18.58 -4.22 -5.10
C GLU A 100 -18.25 -4.24 -3.60
N CYS A 101 -17.15 -3.61 -3.19
CA CYS A 101 -16.65 -3.59 -1.83
C CYS A 101 -17.25 -2.41 -1.05
N GLN A 102 -17.79 -2.67 0.14
CA GLN A 102 -18.35 -1.61 0.97
C GLN A 102 -17.25 -0.61 1.37
N ILE A 103 -17.50 0.68 1.12
CA ILE A 103 -16.62 1.78 1.52
C ILE A 103 -16.73 1.96 3.05
N ARG A 104 -15.61 2.18 3.74
CA ARG A 104 -15.62 2.48 5.18
C ARG A 104 -16.10 3.92 5.44
N SER A 105 -16.76 4.14 6.57
CA SER A 105 -17.31 5.43 6.96
C SER A 105 -17.10 5.68 8.46
N GLY A 106 -17.30 6.93 8.89
CA GLY A 106 -17.13 7.35 10.28
C GLY A 106 -15.70 7.12 10.79
N ARG A 107 -15.57 6.68 12.05
CA ARG A 107 -14.28 6.57 12.76
C ARG A 107 -13.30 5.58 12.12
N GLU A 108 -13.79 4.55 11.43
CA GLU A 108 -12.95 3.53 10.77
C GLU A 108 -12.44 3.96 9.38
N ALA A 109 -12.98 5.05 8.83
CA ALA A 109 -12.67 5.49 7.48
C ALA A 109 -11.24 6.01 7.37
N ASN A 110 -10.60 5.62 6.27
CA ASN A 110 -9.33 6.12 5.80
C ASN A 110 -9.54 6.58 4.35
N SER A 111 -8.85 7.64 3.96
CA SER A 111 -8.82 8.16 2.59
C SER A 111 -7.39 8.42 2.16
N GLY A 112 -7.22 8.67 0.86
CA GLY A 112 -5.91 8.84 0.27
C GLY A 112 -5.85 9.96 -0.73
N ASP A 113 -4.92 10.89 -0.52
CA ASP A 113 -4.57 11.92 -1.50
C ASP A 113 -3.51 11.36 -2.44
N CYS A 114 -3.93 11.00 -3.65
CA CYS A 114 -3.10 10.37 -4.67
C CYS A 114 -2.61 11.37 -5.71
N LYS A 115 -1.33 11.25 -6.08
CA LYS A 115 -0.73 11.87 -7.26
C LYS A 115 -0.28 10.78 -8.23
N VAL A 116 -0.66 10.89 -9.49
CA VAL A 116 -0.42 9.87 -10.51
C VAL A 116 0.09 10.49 -11.80
N LYS A 117 1.07 9.83 -12.42
CA LYS A 117 1.58 10.15 -13.75
C LYS A 117 1.29 8.99 -14.70
N LEU A 118 0.50 9.25 -15.73
CA LEU A 118 0.22 8.31 -16.81
C LEU A 118 0.93 8.75 -18.10
N GLN A 119 1.33 7.77 -18.90
CA GLN A 119 1.73 7.97 -20.29
C GLN A 119 0.52 7.74 -21.19
N MET A 120 0.08 8.79 -21.86
CA MET A 120 -0.90 8.71 -22.93
C MET A 120 -0.19 8.50 -24.27
N ASN A 121 -0.84 7.73 -25.14
CA ASN A 121 -0.36 7.43 -26.49
C ASN A 121 -1.56 7.26 -27.43
N SER A 122 -1.55 7.91 -28.59
CA SER A 122 -2.67 7.80 -29.54
C SER A 122 -2.83 6.41 -30.19
N THR A 123 -1.81 5.56 -30.13
CA THR A 123 -1.78 4.24 -30.79
C THR A 123 -1.72 3.05 -29.83
N ARG A 124 -1.61 3.30 -28.51
CA ARG A 124 -1.52 2.25 -27.47
C ARG A 124 -2.39 2.61 -26.29
N LYS A 125 -2.80 1.62 -25.50
CA LYS A 125 -3.50 1.86 -24.22
C LYS A 125 -2.65 2.75 -23.31
N ASP A 126 -3.32 3.63 -22.57
CA ASP A 126 -2.69 4.44 -21.52
C ASP A 126 -2.03 3.52 -20.48
N HIS A 127 -0.93 4.00 -19.88
CA HIS A 127 -0.14 3.23 -18.93
C HIS A 127 0.28 4.10 -17.75
N VAL A 128 0.03 3.64 -16.52
CA VAL A 128 0.48 4.33 -15.30
C VAL A 128 2.00 4.17 -15.18
N GLN A 129 2.73 5.29 -15.20
CA GLN A 129 4.19 5.29 -15.01
C GLN A 129 4.58 5.30 -13.54
N SER A 130 3.85 6.06 -12.72
CA SER A 130 4.09 6.14 -11.29
C SER A 130 2.87 6.70 -10.55
N TYR A 131 2.72 6.28 -9.30
CA TYR A 131 1.78 6.89 -8.36
C TYR A 131 2.42 7.01 -6.97
N ARG A 132 1.90 7.96 -6.18
CA ARG A 132 2.14 8.11 -4.75
C ARG A 132 0.85 8.60 -4.11
N CYS A 133 0.35 7.89 -3.09
CA CYS A 133 -0.76 8.35 -2.26
C CYS A 133 -0.33 8.46 -0.80
N LEU A 134 -0.75 9.53 -0.14
CA LEU A 134 -0.73 9.66 1.31
C LEU A 134 -2.08 9.19 1.84
N ILE A 135 -2.10 8.07 2.57
CA ILE A 135 -3.31 7.51 3.19
C ILE A 135 -3.37 7.98 4.64
N SER A 136 -4.51 8.50 5.08
CA SER A 136 -4.75 9.00 6.44
C SER A 136 -6.17 8.64 6.92
N PRO A 137 -6.41 8.62 8.25
CA PRO A 137 -7.77 8.59 8.80
C PRO A 137 -8.59 9.83 8.39
N ASP A 138 -9.87 9.64 8.06
CA ASP A 138 -10.78 10.75 7.70
C ASP A 138 -11.12 11.69 8.88
N SER A 139 -10.83 11.24 10.10
CA SER A 139 -10.95 12.00 11.32
C SER A 139 -9.71 11.79 12.16
N ASP A 140 -9.03 12.87 12.53
CA ASP A 140 -7.94 12.83 13.51
C ASP A 140 -8.40 12.23 14.85
N ASP A 141 -7.45 11.69 15.60
CA ASP A 141 -7.66 10.85 16.79
C ASP A 141 -8.09 11.65 18.05
N MET A 142 -8.81 12.77 17.86
CA MET A 142 -9.54 13.49 18.91
C MET A 142 -10.74 12.70 19.48
N ILE A 143 -10.93 11.46 19.05
CA ILE A 143 -11.89 10.49 19.58
C ILE A 143 -11.82 10.43 21.12
N LEU A 144 -10.63 10.27 21.69
CA LEU A 144 -10.43 10.17 23.14
C LEU A 144 -10.89 11.43 23.90
N ARG A 145 -10.75 12.61 23.31
CA ARG A 145 -11.20 13.89 23.91
C ARG A 145 -12.72 14.07 23.82
N ARG A 146 -13.37 13.52 22.79
CA ARG A 146 -14.82 13.66 22.57
C ARG A 146 -15.63 12.54 23.21
N CYS A 147 -15.06 11.35 23.33
CA CYS A 147 -15.69 10.13 23.85
C CYS A 147 -14.59 9.19 24.39
N PRO A 148 -14.21 9.30 25.69
CA PRO A 148 -13.19 8.44 26.29
C PRO A 148 -13.52 6.94 26.24
N GLY A 149 -14.81 6.58 26.21
CA GLY A 149 -15.30 5.21 26.08
C GLY A 149 -15.48 4.71 24.65
N CYS A 150 -15.08 5.46 23.62
CA CYS A 150 -15.15 5.01 22.22
C CYS A 150 -13.86 4.28 21.81
N PRO A 151 -13.92 3.29 20.89
CA PRO A 151 -12.73 2.68 20.32
C PRO A 151 -11.83 3.72 19.65
N TYR A 152 -10.54 3.74 20.00
CA TYR A 152 -9.50 4.58 19.41
C TYR A 152 -8.45 3.69 18.72
N ARG A 153 -7.80 4.19 17.65
CA ARG A 153 -6.80 3.41 16.91
C ARG A 153 -5.58 3.14 17.81
N ILE A 154 -5.01 1.95 17.71
CA ILE A 154 -3.72 1.61 18.36
C ILE A 154 -2.71 1.12 17.32
N PRO A 155 -1.40 1.30 17.54
CA PRO A 155 -0.38 0.80 16.62
C PRO A 155 -0.52 -0.72 16.38
N LEU A 156 -0.31 -1.16 15.15
CA LEU A 156 -0.48 -2.58 14.76
C LEU A 156 0.52 -3.51 15.47
N ASN A 157 1.65 -2.97 15.95
CA ASN A 157 2.66 -3.65 16.74
C ASN A 157 2.45 -3.53 18.27
N ASN A 158 1.36 -2.93 18.72
CA ASN A 158 1.03 -2.84 20.14
C ASN A 158 0.86 -4.24 20.75
N THR A 159 1.38 -4.47 21.96
CA THR A 159 1.31 -5.76 22.66
C THR A 159 -0.11 -6.30 22.81
N ASP A 160 -1.09 -5.43 23.04
CA ASP A 160 -2.49 -5.83 23.13
C ASP A 160 -3.04 -6.31 21.78
N ALA A 161 -2.66 -5.66 20.67
CA ALA A 161 -3.07 -6.04 19.33
C ALA A 161 -2.43 -7.38 18.93
N THR A 162 -1.13 -7.55 19.16
CA THR A 162 -0.41 -8.78 18.79
C THR A 162 -0.84 -9.98 19.65
N HIS A 163 -1.07 -9.79 20.96
CA HIS A 163 -1.70 -10.80 21.83
C HIS A 163 -3.10 -11.18 21.33
N SER A 164 -3.94 -10.19 21.04
CA SER A 164 -5.32 -10.41 20.57
C SER A 164 -5.38 -11.20 19.26
N VAL A 165 -4.52 -10.88 18.29
CA VAL A 165 -4.39 -11.63 17.04
C VAL A 165 -3.91 -13.06 17.28
N MET A 166 -2.89 -13.25 18.14
CA MET A 166 -2.36 -14.58 18.47
C MET A 166 -3.44 -15.50 19.06
N ILE A 167 -4.15 -15.05 20.11
CA ILE A 167 -5.17 -15.88 20.77
C ILE A 167 -6.43 -16.07 19.90
N ALA A 168 -6.80 -15.07 19.09
CA ALA A 168 -7.90 -15.19 18.13
C ALA A 168 -7.58 -16.21 17.03
N LEU A 169 -6.36 -16.18 16.47
CA LEU A 169 -5.91 -17.15 15.47
C LEU A 169 -5.82 -18.57 16.06
N GLN A 170 -5.30 -18.72 17.29
CA GLN A 170 -5.30 -20.01 18.00
C GLN A 170 -6.73 -20.54 18.22
N LYS A 171 -7.66 -19.69 18.67
CA LYS A 171 -9.07 -20.05 18.84
C LYS A 171 -9.72 -20.45 17.51
N TYR A 172 -9.48 -19.70 16.44
CA TYR A 172 -10.00 -20.01 15.10
C TYR A 172 -9.43 -21.34 14.57
N ASN A 173 -8.12 -21.56 14.69
CA ASN A 173 -7.48 -22.82 14.31
C ASN A 173 -8.03 -24.01 15.09
N ARG A 174 -8.29 -23.87 16.39
CA ARG A 174 -8.88 -24.93 17.23
C ARG A 174 -10.35 -25.21 16.91
N LYS A 175 -11.15 -24.19 16.57
CA LYS A 175 -12.61 -24.32 16.38
C LYS A 175 -13.07 -24.48 14.92
N SER A 176 -12.25 -24.14 13.93
CA SER A 176 -12.63 -24.23 12.52
C SER A 176 -12.59 -25.67 12.00
N ASN A 177 -13.61 -26.05 11.22
CA ASN A 177 -13.69 -27.36 10.55
C ASN A 177 -12.74 -27.51 9.35
N ARG A 178 -11.83 -26.55 9.13
CA ARG A 178 -10.82 -26.63 8.06
C ARG A 178 -9.74 -27.65 8.44
N THR A 179 -9.23 -28.39 7.45
CA THR A 179 -8.31 -29.52 7.63
C THR A 179 -6.88 -29.10 7.99
N ASN A 180 -6.45 -27.91 7.53
CA ASN A 180 -5.13 -27.36 7.81
C ASN A 180 -5.19 -26.19 8.80
N TYR A 181 -4.05 -25.90 9.42
CA TYR A 181 -3.84 -24.68 10.20
C TYR A 181 -3.69 -23.46 9.29
N PHE A 182 -4.09 -22.29 9.80
CA PHE A 182 -3.81 -20.98 9.22
C PHE A 182 -2.73 -20.26 10.02
N ALA A 183 -1.88 -19.52 9.32
CA ALA A 183 -0.89 -18.61 9.88
C ALA A 183 -1.35 -17.15 9.66
N LEU A 184 -0.80 -16.23 10.46
CA LEU A 184 -0.95 -14.79 10.28
C LEU A 184 -0.24 -14.37 8.99
N HIS A 185 -0.94 -13.63 8.12
CA HIS A 185 -0.34 -12.98 6.96
C HIS A 185 0.07 -11.55 7.29
N GLU A 186 -0.86 -10.73 7.80
CA GLU A 186 -0.59 -9.38 8.31
C GLU A 186 -1.68 -8.95 9.32
N ILE A 187 -1.36 -8.00 10.20
CA ILE A 187 -2.33 -7.28 11.02
C ILE A 187 -2.67 -5.99 10.27
N THR A 188 -3.95 -5.72 10.02
CA THR A 188 -4.37 -4.61 9.15
C THR A 188 -5.02 -3.46 9.90
N LYS A 189 -5.76 -3.76 10.99
CA LYS A 189 -6.30 -2.74 11.90
C LYS A 189 -6.23 -3.22 13.34
N ALA A 190 -6.04 -2.27 14.26
CA ALA A 190 -6.14 -2.48 15.69
C ALA A 190 -6.76 -1.25 16.36
N SER A 191 -7.66 -1.46 17.31
CA SER A 191 -8.22 -0.42 18.17
C SER A 191 -8.46 -0.94 19.58
N SER A 192 -8.49 -0.02 20.54
CA SER A 192 -8.70 -0.31 21.97
C SER A 192 -9.85 0.54 22.49
N GLN A 193 -10.57 0.02 23.48
CA GLN A 193 -11.68 0.68 24.16
C GLN A 193 -11.62 0.36 25.66
N ILE A 194 -11.72 1.40 26.49
CA ILE A 194 -11.81 1.24 27.95
C ILE A 194 -13.29 1.18 28.36
N VAL A 195 -13.62 0.16 29.15
CA VAL A 195 -14.97 -0.17 29.65
C VAL A 195 -14.82 -0.69 31.11
N ALA A 196 -15.62 -1.68 31.56
CA ALA A 196 -15.38 -2.42 32.80
C ALA A 196 -14.17 -3.40 32.71
N GLY A 197 -13.07 -2.90 32.16
CA GLY A 197 -11.96 -3.67 31.61
C GLY A 197 -11.45 -3.01 30.32
N LYS A 198 -10.78 -3.78 29.47
CA LYS A 198 -10.26 -3.35 28.18
C LYS A 198 -10.80 -4.25 27.07
N ASN A 199 -11.35 -3.67 26.01
CA ASN A 199 -11.74 -4.40 24.81
C ASN A 199 -10.82 -4.01 23.65
N VAL A 200 -10.30 -4.99 22.93
CA VAL A 200 -9.36 -4.79 21.82
C VAL A 200 -9.95 -5.41 20.57
N PHE A 201 -10.09 -4.60 19.52
CA PHE A 201 -10.63 -5.03 18.24
C PHE A 201 -9.51 -5.07 17.21
N VAL A 202 -9.37 -6.19 16.50
CA VAL A 202 -8.35 -6.38 15.48
C VAL A 202 -8.95 -6.90 14.18
N GLU A 203 -8.46 -6.38 13.05
CA GLU A 203 -8.59 -6.99 11.74
C GLU A 203 -7.22 -7.52 11.31
N PHE A 204 -7.16 -8.77 10.84
CA PHE A 204 -5.92 -9.42 10.43
C PHE A 204 -6.15 -10.42 9.29
N ALA A 205 -5.27 -10.43 8.31
CA ALA A 205 -5.33 -11.39 7.22
C ALA A 205 -4.64 -12.71 7.62
N ILE A 206 -5.18 -13.82 7.12
CA ILE A 206 -4.67 -15.17 7.38
C ILE A 206 -4.39 -15.91 6.08
N GLN A 207 -3.46 -16.86 6.13
CA GLN A 207 -3.11 -17.72 5.01
C GLN A 207 -3.04 -19.18 5.45
N GLU A 208 -3.59 -20.08 4.64
CA GLU A 208 -3.56 -21.52 4.91
C GLU A 208 -2.11 -22.05 4.87
N THR A 209 -1.79 -22.99 5.75
CA THR A 209 -0.49 -23.66 5.79
C THR A 209 -0.58 -25.06 5.17
N ALA A 210 0.58 -25.67 4.88
CA ALA A 210 0.68 -27.08 4.54
C ALA A 210 0.51 -28.03 5.75
N CYS A 211 0.26 -27.50 6.96
CA CYS A 211 0.13 -28.28 8.18
C CYS A 211 -1.31 -28.81 8.38
N SER A 212 -1.50 -30.12 8.21
CA SER A 212 -2.75 -30.79 8.59
C SER A 212 -2.93 -30.86 10.10
N LYS A 213 -4.14 -30.55 10.59
CA LYS A 213 -4.53 -30.67 12.00
C LYS A 213 -4.46 -32.11 12.52
N ALA A 214 -4.59 -33.10 11.65
CA ALA A 214 -4.45 -34.51 12.00
C ALA A 214 -2.99 -34.93 12.31
N SER A 215 -1.99 -34.16 11.84
CA SER A 215 -0.57 -34.58 11.89
C SER A 215 0.15 -34.30 13.21
N GLN A 216 -0.53 -33.67 14.20
CA GLN A 216 -0.04 -33.38 15.56
C GLN A 216 1.40 -32.81 15.67
N ARG A 217 1.85 -32.03 14.68
CA ARG A 217 3.16 -31.38 14.71
C ARG A 217 3.18 -30.15 15.65
N PRO A 218 4.14 -30.03 16.58
CA PRO A 218 4.22 -28.88 17.50
C PRO A 218 4.36 -27.53 16.77
N ASP A 219 5.25 -27.42 15.80
CA ASP A 219 5.49 -26.18 15.03
C ASP A 219 4.22 -25.71 14.29
N CYS A 220 3.39 -26.66 13.86
CA CYS A 220 2.11 -26.40 13.22
C CYS A 220 1.05 -25.87 14.21
N GLN A 221 1.08 -26.32 15.47
CA GLN A 221 0.21 -25.78 16.53
C GLN A 221 0.62 -24.36 16.92
N ALA A 222 1.91 -24.03 16.84
CA ALA A 222 2.44 -22.68 16.99
C ALA A 222 2.17 -21.75 15.80
N GLY A 223 1.56 -22.25 14.72
CA GLY A 223 1.27 -21.47 13.51
C GLY A 223 2.49 -21.19 12.61
N LEU A 224 3.64 -21.85 12.86
CA LEU A 224 4.91 -21.67 12.14
C LEU A 224 5.04 -22.60 10.91
N GLY A 225 3.91 -23.03 10.35
CA GLY A 225 3.88 -23.94 9.21
C GLY A 225 4.27 -23.27 7.89
N ALA A 226 4.83 -24.06 6.97
CA ALA A 226 5.05 -23.60 5.59
C ALA A 226 3.73 -23.15 4.96
N LEU A 227 3.71 -21.93 4.41
CA LEU A 227 2.52 -21.34 3.80
C LEU A 227 2.13 -22.08 2.51
N LYS A 228 0.82 -22.16 2.26
CA LYS A 228 0.24 -22.77 1.07
C LYS A 228 -0.57 -21.71 0.32
N SER A 229 -0.41 -21.63 -1.00
CA SER A 229 -1.07 -20.62 -1.83
C SER A 229 -2.53 -20.97 -2.18
N THR A 230 -3.24 -21.69 -1.31
CA THR A 230 -4.62 -22.14 -1.53
C THR A 230 -5.65 -21.16 -0.98
N HIS A 231 -5.90 -21.15 0.33
CA HIS A 231 -6.90 -20.24 0.90
C HIS A 231 -6.22 -19.11 1.66
N THR A 232 -6.71 -17.89 1.44
CA THR A 232 -6.43 -16.72 2.27
C THR A 232 -7.72 -16.30 2.97
N GLY A 233 -7.68 -15.28 3.82
CA GLY A 233 -8.89 -14.74 4.43
C GLY A 233 -8.63 -13.50 5.26
N LEU A 234 -9.70 -12.85 5.69
CA LEU A 234 -9.67 -11.74 6.64
C LEU A 234 -10.45 -12.13 7.88
N CYS A 235 -9.80 -12.04 9.03
CA CYS A 235 -10.41 -12.23 10.34
C CYS A 235 -10.71 -10.90 11.01
N THR A 236 -11.86 -10.82 11.65
CA THR A 236 -12.20 -9.81 12.65
C THR A 236 -12.26 -10.49 14.02
N ALA A 237 -11.70 -9.85 15.05
CA ALA A 237 -11.76 -10.37 16.41
C ALA A 237 -11.93 -9.25 17.44
N SER A 238 -12.65 -9.55 18.51
CA SER A 238 -12.73 -8.74 19.72
C SER A 238 -12.22 -9.54 20.92
N VAL A 239 -11.36 -8.93 21.72
CA VAL A 239 -10.78 -9.53 22.92
C VAL A 239 -11.10 -8.64 24.10
N TYR A 240 -12.05 -9.11 24.91
CA TYR A 240 -12.45 -8.46 26.14
C TYR A 240 -11.67 -9.02 27.33
N MET A 241 -10.85 -8.16 27.93
CA MET A 241 -10.10 -8.39 29.16
C MET A 241 -10.83 -7.69 30.31
N PRO A 242 -11.65 -8.40 31.11
CA PRO A 242 -12.31 -7.81 32.28
C PRO A 242 -11.29 -7.49 33.38
N ILE A 243 -11.65 -6.59 34.30
CA ILE A 243 -10.83 -6.29 35.50
C ILE A 243 -10.64 -7.55 36.37
N PHE A 244 -11.66 -8.40 36.44
CA PHE A 244 -11.63 -9.67 37.16
C PHE A 244 -12.17 -10.81 36.27
N GLY A 245 -11.52 -11.98 36.34
CA GLY A 245 -11.93 -13.18 35.59
C GLY A 245 -11.02 -13.49 34.39
N LYS A 246 -11.56 -14.24 33.42
CA LYS A 246 -10.82 -14.70 32.24
C LYS A 246 -11.18 -13.85 31.01
N GLU A 247 -10.21 -13.69 30.10
CA GLU A 247 -10.42 -13.03 28.81
C GLU A 247 -11.51 -13.75 27.98
N LYS A 248 -12.32 -12.96 27.28
CA LYS A 248 -13.34 -13.43 26.34
C LYS A 248 -12.92 -13.02 24.94
N ILE A 249 -12.73 -14.01 24.08
CA ILE A 249 -12.30 -13.83 22.68
C ILE A 249 -13.51 -14.10 21.79
N GLU A 250 -13.80 -13.25 20.83
CA GLU A 250 -14.67 -13.55 19.69
C GLU A 250 -13.87 -13.37 18.41
N VAL A 251 -14.08 -14.27 17.44
CA VAL A 251 -13.33 -14.27 16.18
C VAL A 251 -14.20 -14.83 15.07
N ASN A 252 -14.28 -14.09 13.96
CA ASN A 252 -14.94 -14.49 12.73
C ASN A 252 -13.96 -14.28 11.57
N CYS A 253 -13.91 -15.23 10.62
CA CYS A 253 -13.00 -15.13 9.48
C CYS A 253 -13.73 -15.43 8.18
N GLU A 254 -13.71 -14.48 7.26
CA GLU A 254 -14.10 -14.68 5.87
C GLU A 254 -12.92 -15.30 5.13
N LEU A 255 -13.12 -16.49 4.55
CA LEU A 255 -12.10 -17.16 3.74
C LEU A 255 -12.36 -16.90 2.26
N TYR A 256 -11.26 -16.68 1.53
CA TYR A 256 -11.25 -16.44 0.11
C TYR A 256 -10.86 -17.73 -0.63
N GLU A 257 -11.71 -18.13 -1.57
CA GLU A 257 -11.44 -19.28 -2.42
C GLU A 257 -10.34 -18.94 -3.44
N PRO A 258 -9.37 -19.84 -3.69
CA PRO A 258 -8.33 -19.62 -4.69
C PRO A 258 -8.94 -19.36 -6.06
N GLN A 259 -8.47 -18.31 -6.72
CA GLN A 259 -8.79 -18.06 -8.13
C GLN A 259 -8.22 -19.21 -8.97
N VAL A 260 -9.08 -20.15 -9.35
CA VAL A 260 -8.73 -21.23 -10.28
C VAL A 260 -8.45 -20.58 -11.63
N VAL A 261 -7.16 -20.39 -11.94
CA VAL A 261 -6.72 -19.96 -13.27
C VAL A 261 -7.09 -21.08 -14.24
N ALA A 262 -8.26 -20.95 -14.86
CA ALA A 262 -8.79 -21.85 -15.86
C ALA A 262 -7.92 -21.76 -17.13
N ASN A 263 -6.80 -22.49 -17.10
CA ASN A 263 -5.91 -22.70 -18.23
C ASN A 263 -6.67 -23.48 -19.33
N THR A 264 -7.50 -22.79 -20.08
CA THR A 264 -8.13 -23.27 -21.32
C THR A 264 -7.09 -23.36 -22.43
N ARG A 265 -6.10 -24.24 -22.23
CA ARG A 265 -5.24 -24.74 -23.30
C ARG A 265 -6.13 -25.54 -24.25
N LYS A 266 -6.64 -24.88 -25.29
CA LYS A 266 -7.28 -25.54 -26.42
C LYS A 266 -6.29 -26.55 -27.00
N SER A 267 -6.55 -27.84 -26.75
CA SER A 267 -5.79 -28.93 -27.34
C SER A 267 -6.05 -28.96 -28.84
N VAL A 268 -5.11 -28.47 -29.64
CA VAL A 268 -5.10 -28.71 -31.09
C VAL A 268 -4.42 -30.05 -31.32
N ASN A 269 -5.25 -31.05 -31.63
CA ASN A 269 -4.83 -32.42 -31.83
C ASN A 269 -4.18 -32.58 -33.22
N LYS A 270 -2.87 -32.86 -33.29
CA LYS A 270 -2.20 -33.46 -34.46
C LYS A 270 -1.16 -34.45 -33.96
N GLY A 271 -1.24 -35.69 -34.45
CA GLY A 271 -0.51 -36.82 -33.85
C GLY A 271 0.66 -37.37 -34.67
N GLY A 272 1.38 -38.30 -34.05
CA GLY A 272 2.12 -39.39 -34.71
C GLY A 272 3.54 -39.09 -35.19
N ILE A 273 4.55 -39.67 -34.53
CA ILE A 273 5.22 -40.93 -34.96
C ILE A 273 6.30 -41.31 -33.92
N LYS A 274 6.63 -42.60 -33.80
CA LYS A 274 7.53 -43.19 -32.78
C LYS A 274 8.97 -43.33 -33.29
N ARG A 275 9.97 -43.23 -32.39
CA ARG A 275 10.95 -44.31 -32.03
C ARG A 275 12.23 -43.75 -31.38
N GLY A 276 12.78 -44.49 -30.40
CA GLY A 276 14.20 -44.41 -30.00
C GLY A 276 14.43 -44.75 -28.52
N ARG A 277 15.26 -45.75 -28.22
CA ARG A 277 15.57 -46.24 -26.86
C ARG A 277 17.06 -46.59 -26.74
N ALA A 278 17.76 -46.03 -25.76
CA ALA A 278 19.05 -46.56 -25.28
C ALA A 278 19.32 -46.16 -23.82
N LYS A 279 20.00 -47.05 -23.08
CA LYS A 279 20.64 -46.81 -21.76
C LYS A 279 22.09 -46.29 -22.02
N GLU A 280 22.95 -45.89 -21.07
CA GLU A 280 23.44 -46.68 -19.93
C GLU A 280 24.41 -45.94 -18.97
N LYS A 281 24.41 -46.37 -17.69
CA LYS A 281 25.38 -46.26 -16.55
C LYS A 281 26.63 -45.34 -16.69
N GLY A 282 26.94 -44.48 -15.70
CA GLY A 282 27.78 -44.77 -14.52
C GLY A 282 28.79 -43.62 -14.24
N ARG A 283 29.65 -43.56 -13.20
CA ARG A 283 29.91 -44.38 -12.00
C ARG A 283 30.49 -43.52 -10.83
N VAL A 284 29.86 -43.57 -9.65
CA VAL A 284 30.42 -43.59 -8.27
C VAL A 284 31.90 -43.23 -7.99
N SER A 285 32.12 -42.24 -7.10
CA SER A 285 33.06 -42.25 -5.94
C SER A 285 32.84 -40.97 -5.09
N ARG A 286 32.58 -40.90 -3.77
CA ARG A 286 32.97 -41.53 -2.48
C ARG A 286 34.07 -40.78 -1.69
N SER A 287 33.70 -40.32 -0.47
CA SER A 287 34.56 -39.90 0.65
C SER A 287 35.31 -38.55 0.50
N ARG A 288 35.70 -37.82 1.56
CA ARG A 288 35.72 -38.14 3.02
C ARG A 288 35.51 -36.89 3.90
N ARG A 289 35.12 -37.12 5.16
CA ARG A 289 34.94 -36.15 6.27
C ARG A 289 36.20 -35.30 6.56
N GLN A 290 36.01 -34.07 7.08
CA GLN A 290 36.33 -33.72 8.49
C GLN A 290 35.99 -32.24 8.84
N SER A 291 35.37 -32.03 10.01
CA SER A 291 35.40 -30.81 10.84
C SER A 291 36.32 -31.13 12.06
N PRO A 292 36.83 -30.18 12.89
CA PRO A 292 35.97 -29.31 13.76
C PRO A 292 36.55 -27.95 14.25
N SER A 293 35.72 -27.18 14.97
CA SER A 293 36.06 -26.24 16.09
C SER A 293 37.01 -25.03 15.81
N HIS A 294 37.06 -23.95 16.62
CA HIS A 294 36.33 -23.53 17.84
C HIS A 294 36.46 -21.99 18.01
N LYS A 295 35.54 -21.34 18.77
CA LYS A 295 35.69 -20.14 19.67
C LYS A 295 36.46 -18.88 19.17
N GLY A 296 36.08 -17.64 19.49
CA GLY A 296 35.11 -17.14 20.48
C GLY A 296 34.77 -15.65 20.35
N GLN A 297 34.18 -15.09 21.41
CA GLN A 297 33.50 -13.78 21.53
C GLN A 297 34.47 -12.59 21.84
N PRO A 298 34.01 -11.41 22.34
CA PRO A 298 33.15 -10.37 21.74
C PRO A 298 33.84 -8.96 21.81
N HIS A 299 33.10 -7.86 21.57
CA HIS A 299 33.02 -6.61 22.38
C HIS A 299 32.42 -5.47 21.51
N VAL A 300 31.22 -4.92 21.79
CA VAL A 300 30.76 -3.95 22.83
C VAL A 300 30.49 -2.54 22.23
N LYS A 301 29.33 -1.99 22.59
CA LYS A 301 28.74 -0.71 22.13
C LYS A 301 29.51 0.54 22.59
N LYS A 302 29.31 1.68 21.91
CA LYS A 302 29.20 3.02 22.54
C LYS A 302 28.48 4.07 21.67
N GLN A 303 27.73 4.95 22.36
CA GLN A 303 27.00 6.17 21.96
C GLN A 303 26.68 6.91 23.29
N PRO A 304 26.17 8.16 23.34
CA PRO A 304 26.24 9.31 22.42
C PRO A 304 26.59 10.66 23.13
N SER A 305 26.81 11.74 22.36
CA SER A 305 26.57 13.17 22.73
C SER A 305 26.63 14.02 21.42
N GLY A 306 26.12 15.25 21.28
CA GLY A 306 25.37 16.18 22.15
C GLY A 306 24.64 17.27 21.32
N ARG A 307 24.01 18.27 21.95
CA ARG A 307 23.12 19.29 21.33
C ARG A 307 23.83 20.51 20.69
N ALA A 308 23.19 21.11 19.69
CA ALA A 308 23.22 22.56 19.37
C ALA A 308 21.90 22.98 18.66
N ALA A 309 21.60 24.29 18.54
CA ALA A 309 20.22 24.78 18.37
C ALA A 309 19.91 25.67 17.13
N THR A 310 18.62 25.69 16.76
CA THR A 310 17.84 26.74 16.05
C THR A 310 18.26 27.29 14.68
N THR A 311 17.43 27.00 13.67
CA THR A 311 17.02 27.99 12.64
C THR A 311 15.53 27.78 12.31
N ARG A 312 14.76 28.84 12.05
CA ARG A 312 13.35 28.75 11.62
C ARG A 312 13.25 27.95 10.32
N ARG A 313 12.45 26.88 10.30
CA ARG A 313 12.25 26.02 9.13
C ARG A 313 11.01 26.45 8.37
N ILE A 314 11.13 26.52 7.05
CA ILE A 314 9.98 26.59 6.13
C ILE A 314 9.14 25.34 6.35
N GLU A 315 7.82 25.52 6.49
CA GLU A 315 6.85 24.47 6.80
C GLU A 315 6.83 23.43 5.65
N SER A 316 7.57 22.35 5.84
CA SER A 316 7.62 21.22 4.91
C SER A 316 6.30 20.47 4.99
N SER A 317 5.82 19.93 3.87
CA SER A 317 4.57 19.13 3.79
C SER A 317 4.66 17.76 4.48
N GLU A 318 5.49 17.65 5.52
CA GLU A 318 5.73 16.49 6.37
C GLU A 318 5.02 16.62 7.73
N GLU A 319 4.48 17.79 8.10
CA GLU A 319 3.77 18.01 9.38
C GLU A 319 2.28 17.62 9.38
N VAL A 320 1.78 16.94 8.33
CA VAL A 320 0.47 16.26 8.35
C VAL A 320 0.64 14.74 8.27
N GLN A 321 1.46 14.21 9.17
CA GLN A 321 1.47 12.79 9.53
C GLN A 321 1.03 12.62 10.99
N GLY A 322 -0.28 12.57 11.20
CA GLY A 322 -0.82 11.93 12.40
C GLY A 322 -0.32 10.47 12.49
N SER A 323 -0.19 9.94 13.70
CA SER A 323 0.51 8.66 14.01
C SER A 323 0.01 7.39 13.27
N PHE A 324 -1.03 7.49 12.45
CA PHE A 324 -1.65 6.39 11.70
C PHE A 324 -1.66 6.60 10.18
N GLY A 325 -1.10 7.70 9.67
CA GLY A 325 -0.95 7.92 8.23
C GLY A 325 0.20 7.10 7.63
N PHE A 326 0.06 6.68 6.36
CA PHE A 326 1.09 5.91 5.65
C PHE A 326 1.11 6.26 4.15
N VAL A 327 2.22 5.95 3.46
CA VAL A 327 2.40 6.24 2.03
C VAL A 327 2.41 4.97 1.22
N ILE A 328 1.76 4.99 0.05
CA ILE A 328 1.75 3.90 -0.93
C ILE A 328 2.23 4.44 -2.29
N GLY A 329 3.02 3.68 -3.05
CA GLY A 329 3.55 4.18 -4.33
C GLY A 329 4.63 3.32 -4.97
N THR A 330 4.89 3.57 -6.25
CA THR A 330 5.76 2.77 -7.14
C THR A 330 7.27 3.08 -6.97
N GLY A 331 7.74 3.30 -5.74
CA GLY A 331 9.05 3.95 -5.53
C GLY A 331 9.74 3.70 -4.19
N GLY A 332 9.45 2.58 -3.52
CA GLY A 332 10.02 2.23 -2.21
C GLY A 332 11.42 1.58 -2.24
N THR A 333 11.91 1.14 -3.40
CA THR A 333 13.21 0.48 -3.54
C THR A 333 13.99 1.04 -4.73
N ASN A 334 15.27 1.34 -4.51
CA ASN A 334 16.26 1.84 -5.49
C ASN A 334 16.05 3.30 -6.00
N GLY A 335 16.45 4.26 -5.16
CA GLY A 335 17.64 5.04 -5.46
C GLY A 335 17.67 5.99 -6.67
N ASN A 336 16.54 6.37 -7.28
CA ASN A 336 16.54 7.40 -8.33
C ASN A 336 15.45 8.48 -8.10
N SER A 337 15.78 9.44 -7.23
CA SER A 337 14.84 10.45 -6.70
C SER A 337 14.28 11.43 -7.74
N GLN A 338 14.83 11.46 -8.97
CA GLN A 338 14.39 12.38 -10.03
C GLN A 338 13.06 11.97 -10.71
N SER A 339 12.55 10.75 -10.46
CA SER A 339 11.29 10.26 -11.09
C SER A 339 10.01 10.59 -10.30
N GLN A 340 10.14 11.06 -9.04
CA GLN A 340 9.00 11.35 -8.16
C GLN A 340 8.63 12.84 -8.06
N THR A 341 9.27 13.72 -8.83
CA THR A 341 8.93 15.14 -8.85
C THR A 341 7.62 15.38 -9.60
N PHE A 342 6.50 15.21 -8.88
CA PHE A 342 5.23 15.78 -9.30
C PHE A 342 5.39 17.31 -9.32
N PRO A 343 5.23 17.97 -10.49
CA PRO A 343 5.28 19.42 -10.54
C PRO A 343 4.18 20.00 -9.64
N ILE A 344 4.43 21.16 -9.03
CA ILE A 344 3.36 21.94 -8.41
C ILE A 344 2.41 22.34 -9.53
N LEU A 345 1.29 21.64 -9.62
CA LEU A 345 0.26 21.90 -10.60
C LEU A 345 -0.38 23.25 -10.28
N PRO A 346 -0.50 24.20 -11.24
CA PRO A 346 -1.23 25.44 -10.99
C PRO A 346 -2.64 25.15 -10.46
N PRO A 347 -3.18 26.01 -9.58
CA PRO A 347 -4.47 25.78 -8.94
C PRO A 347 -5.57 25.59 -10.01
N PRO A 348 -6.55 24.71 -9.74
CA PRO A 348 -7.57 24.39 -10.72
C PRO A 348 -8.31 25.64 -11.17
N ARG A 349 -8.35 25.86 -12.50
CA ARG A 349 -9.37 26.71 -13.10
C ARG A 349 -10.73 26.02 -12.93
N THR A 350 -11.82 26.73 -13.25
CA THR A 350 -13.25 26.35 -13.05
C THR A 350 -13.73 24.98 -13.59
N ALA A 351 -12.83 24.14 -14.11
CA ALA A 351 -13.09 22.80 -14.61
C ALA A 351 -12.73 21.66 -13.61
N CYS A 352 -12.22 22.01 -12.42
CA CYS A 352 -11.88 21.12 -11.30
C CYS A 352 -12.14 21.83 -9.94
N PRO A 353 -12.36 21.12 -8.82
CA PRO A 353 -12.43 19.66 -8.69
C PRO A 353 -13.64 19.07 -9.43
N GLY A 354 -13.57 17.78 -9.76
CA GLY A 354 -14.69 17.01 -10.26
C GLY A 354 -15.72 16.71 -9.17
N ARG A 355 -16.88 16.18 -9.58
CA ARG A 355 -17.92 15.75 -8.63
C ARG A 355 -17.42 14.55 -7.81
N ALA A 356 -17.52 14.63 -6.49
CA ALA A 356 -17.29 13.48 -5.61
C ALA A 356 -18.30 12.36 -5.92
N ARG A 357 -17.81 11.14 -6.10
CA ARG A 357 -18.62 9.95 -6.37
C ARG A 357 -19.38 9.47 -5.14
N TYR A 358 -18.81 9.68 -3.95
CA TYR A 358 -19.38 9.23 -2.68
C TYR A 358 -19.49 10.40 -1.70
N THR A 359 -20.70 10.60 -1.19
CA THR A 359 -20.93 11.47 -0.04
C THR A 359 -20.57 10.71 1.23
N ARG A 360 -19.55 11.17 1.96
CA ARG A 360 -19.29 10.70 3.33
C ARG A 360 -20.54 10.98 4.19
N PRO A 361 -21.12 9.98 4.87
CA PRO A 361 -22.09 10.25 5.93
C PRO A 361 -21.42 11.15 6.97
N GLY A 362 -22.06 12.27 7.30
CA GLY A 362 -21.56 13.14 8.36
C GLY A 362 -21.41 12.35 9.66
N PHE A 363 -20.40 12.68 10.46
CA PHE A 363 -20.27 12.14 11.82
C PHE A 363 -21.57 12.46 12.60
N GLN A 364 -22.43 11.45 12.79
CA GLN A 364 -23.48 11.54 13.79
C GLN A 364 -22.79 11.41 15.17
N PRO A 365 -22.84 12.46 16.02
CA PRO A 365 -22.56 12.25 17.43
C PRO A 365 -23.67 11.35 17.99
N ILE A 366 -23.26 10.30 18.71
CA ILE A 366 -24.12 9.54 19.62
C ILE A 366 -24.16 10.32 20.93
#